data_AF-A0A554M3P8-F1
#
_entry.id   AF-A0A554M3P8-F1
#
_cell.length_a   1.000
_cell.length_b   1.000
_cell.length_c   1.000
_cell.angle_alpha   90.00
_cell.angle_beta   90.00
_cell.angle_gamma   90.00
#
_symmetry.space_group_name_H-M   'P 1'
#
loop_
_entity.id
_entity.type
_entity.pdbx_description
1 polymer ?
#
loop_
_entity_poly.entity_id
_entity_poly.type
_entity_poly.pdbx_seq_one_letter_code
_entity_poly.pdbx_strand_id
1 'polypeptide(L)'
;MEEARKNTQTPVGGEEKNTQQGCFSISGEWTTDRALCMQPTPTHAQEQTTDHSDEERIQQAQQEELRRQMESRYKAPPEMDQKRIVLLSLITQTSQRLSALRDAGIVTNAEQRQFVDSSIEWLRGGEAYFTENRSDEELDQMVGYIRQIAEYGQEVVRQARTVAENAGQTQSNIGEIFHRTERLLLVFPDVLAILTREGITVDPSLSGDYSALVQYFQTIKTACASNAASCNALDDVLTGMQHLQASVQSVLAVAGKPEVEALIKEVVQSRTK
;
A
#
# COMPACT_ATOMS: atom_id res chain seq x y z
N MET A 1 33.77 -42.14 53.74
CA MET A 1 34.12 -40.74 53.40
C MET A 1 35.44 -40.78 52.66
N GLU A 2 35.42 -40.24 51.44
CA GLU A 2 36.50 -39.57 50.66
C GLU A 2 37.95 -39.99 50.89
N GLU A 3 38.58 -40.57 49.86
CA GLU A 3 39.35 -39.92 48.78
C GLU A 3 40.84 -39.81 49.10
N ALA A 4 41.68 -40.45 48.28
CA ALA A 4 42.94 -39.86 47.82
C ALA A 4 43.53 -40.68 46.66
N ARG A 5 43.56 -40.03 45.49
CA ARG A 5 44.35 -40.38 44.31
C ARG A 5 45.83 -40.58 44.66
N LYS A 6 46.45 -41.59 44.04
CA LYS A 6 47.73 -41.48 43.30
C LYS A 6 48.14 -42.88 42.82
N ASN A 7 47.97 -43.15 41.53
CA ASN A 7 48.75 -44.17 40.83
C ASN A 7 49.09 -43.60 39.45
N THR A 8 50.28 -43.00 39.30
CA THR A 8 51.59 -43.61 39.02
C THR A 8 51.66 -44.11 37.58
N GLN A 9 52.50 -43.41 36.84
CA GLN A 9 52.96 -43.61 35.47
C GLN A 9 53.06 -45.07 35.02
N THR A 10 52.64 -45.27 33.77
CA THR A 10 52.91 -46.43 32.93
C THR A 10 54.40 -46.53 32.57
N PRO A 11 54.99 -47.73 32.65
CA PRO A 11 56.14 -48.08 31.83
C PRO A 11 55.73 -49.05 30.69
N VAL A 12 56.18 -48.67 29.50
CA VAL A 12 56.84 -49.46 28.43
C VAL A 12 56.59 -50.98 28.41
N GLY A 13 56.11 -51.46 27.26
CA GLY A 13 55.68 -52.83 27.04
C GLY A 13 56.76 -53.90 26.84
N GLY A 14 56.24 -55.12 26.67
CA GLY A 14 56.90 -56.27 26.04
C GLY A 14 57.37 -57.36 26.99
N GLU A 15 56.61 -58.47 27.09
CA GLU A 15 57.12 -59.85 26.91
C GLU A 15 55.96 -60.87 26.89
N GLU A 16 55.91 -61.67 25.83
CA GLU A 16 54.94 -62.73 25.54
C GLU A 16 55.12 -63.95 26.45
N LYS A 17 54.02 -64.47 27.02
CA LYS A 17 53.95 -65.85 27.55
C LYS A 17 52.62 -66.52 27.18
N ASN A 18 52.66 -67.25 26.06
CA ASN A 18 52.14 -68.59 25.84
C ASN A 18 50.87 -69.00 26.65
N THR A 19 49.69 -68.56 26.21
CA THR A 19 48.41 -69.14 26.62
C THR A 19 48.05 -70.28 25.68
N GLN A 20 48.23 -71.52 26.13
CA GLN A 20 47.80 -72.72 25.41
C GLN A 20 46.28 -72.65 25.17
N GLN A 21 45.87 -72.57 23.89
CA GLN A 21 44.48 -72.55 23.47
C GLN A 21 43.85 -73.94 23.65
N GLY A 22 42.92 -74.07 24.59
CA GLY A 22 42.00 -75.22 24.69
C GLY A 22 40.68 -74.96 23.96
N CYS A 23 39.91 -76.02 23.72
CA CYS A 23 38.61 -76.01 23.06
C CYS A 23 37.56 -76.71 23.94
N PHE A 24 36.28 -76.57 23.60
CA PHE A 24 35.24 -77.38 24.23
C PHE A 24 35.01 -78.68 23.45
N SER A 25 34.85 -79.79 24.16
CA SER A 25 34.47 -81.08 23.59
C SER A 25 33.01 -81.09 23.15
N ILE A 26 32.60 -82.14 22.42
CA ILE A 26 31.19 -82.34 22.01
C ILE A 26 30.25 -82.49 23.23
N SER A 27 30.76 -82.90 24.40
CA SER A 27 30.00 -82.95 25.66
C SER A 27 29.96 -81.63 26.42
N GLY A 28 30.65 -80.59 25.94
CA GLY A 28 30.65 -79.24 26.54
C GLY A 28 31.70 -79.00 27.63
N GLU A 29 32.66 -79.91 27.81
CA GLU A 29 33.77 -79.75 28.77
C GLU A 29 34.99 -79.13 28.09
N TRP A 30 35.72 -78.26 28.80
CA TRP A 30 36.92 -77.60 28.27
C TRP A 30 38.12 -78.56 28.32
N THR A 31 38.81 -78.72 27.19
CA THR A 31 39.97 -79.61 27.04
C THR A 31 41.05 -78.96 26.16
N THR A 32 42.31 -79.33 26.39
CA THR A 32 43.44 -78.95 25.53
C THR A 32 43.79 -80.03 24.51
N ASP A 33 43.11 -81.19 24.55
CA ASP A 33 43.31 -82.27 23.58
C ASP A 33 42.55 -81.98 22.27
N ARG A 34 43.32 -81.66 21.22
CA ARG A 34 42.80 -81.26 19.90
C ARG A 34 41.98 -82.35 19.21
N ALA A 35 42.18 -83.62 19.55
CA ALA A 35 41.41 -84.71 18.94
C ALA A 35 39.93 -84.71 19.38
N LEU A 36 39.63 -84.06 20.52
CA LEU A 36 38.29 -83.96 21.08
C LEU A 36 37.57 -82.66 20.72
N CYS A 37 38.22 -81.73 20.02
CA CYS A 37 37.61 -80.50 19.52
C CYS A 37 36.72 -80.78 18.30
N MET A 38 35.53 -80.17 18.24
CA MET A 38 34.72 -80.18 17.01
C MET A 38 35.49 -79.52 15.85
N GLN A 39 35.57 -80.22 14.70
CA GLN A 39 36.16 -79.70 13.47
C GLN A 39 35.21 -78.72 12.72
N PRO A 40 35.76 -77.80 11.90
CA PRO A 40 35.09 -76.55 11.50
C PRO A 40 34.23 -76.65 10.23
N THR A 41 33.14 -75.88 10.20
CA THR A 41 32.29 -75.62 9.02
C THR A 41 32.96 -74.61 8.08
N PRO A 42 32.81 -74.72 6.73
CA PRO A 42 33.78 -74.21 5.78
C PRO A 42 33.58 -72.75 5.34
N THR A 43 34.73 -72.15 5.00
CA THR A 43 35.01 -71.07 4.02
C THR A 43 33.86 -70.15 3.60
N HIS A 44 33.80 -68.95 4.19
CA HIS A 44 33.15 -67.80 3.57
C HIS A 44 34.17 -66.96 2.79
N ALA A 45 33.78 -66.63 1.57
CA ALA A 45 34.48 -65.76 0.64
C ALA A 45 34.88 -64.44 1.28
N GLN A 46 36.05 -63.92 0.88
CA GLN A 46 36.43 -62.54 1.12
C GLN A 46 35.43 -61.61 0.44
N GLU A 47 34.49 -61.04 1.19
CA GLU A 47 34.03 -59.68 0.91
C GLU A 47 35.02 -58.73 1.61
N GLN A 48 35.67 -57.88 0.82
CA GLN A 48 36.37 -56.71 1.34
C GLN A 48 35.33 -55.76 1.92
N THR A 49 34.99 -55.94 3.20
CA THR A 49 34.45 -54.83 4.00
C THR A 49 35.62 -53.89 4.26
N THR A 50 35.62 -52.75 3.58
CA THR A 50 36.36 -51.57 4.03
C THR A 50 35.94 -51.28 5.46
N ASP A 51 36.86 -51.51 6.40
CA ASP A 51 36.79 -51.01 7.77
C ASP A 51 36.62 -49.49 7.69
N HIS A 52 35.38 -49.01 7.76
CA HIS A 52 35.11 -47.72 8.37
C HIS A 52 34.98 -48.02 9.85
N SER A 53 35.90 -47.50 10.66
CA SER A 53 35.92 -47.82 12.09
C SER A 53 34.52 -47.53 12.65
N ASP A 54 34.00 -48.43 13.48
CA ASP A 54 32.68 -48.23 14.09
C ASP A 54 32.61 -46.87 14.82
N GLU A 55 33.76 -46.32 15.25
CA GLU A 55 33.91 -44.95 15.73
C GLU A 55 33.53 -43.86 14.73
N GLU A 56 33.93 -43.94 13.46
CA GLU A 56 33.53 -42.96 12.44
C GLU A 56 32.03 -43.01 12.16
N ARG A 57 31.44 -44.22 12.16
CA ARG A 57 30.00 -44.40 11.98
C ARG A 57 29.19 -43.90 13.18
N ILE A 58 29.68 -44.15 14.39
CA ILE A 58 29.06 -43.66 15.63
C ILE A 58 29.18 -42.13 15.71
N GLN A 59 30.33 -41.55 15.33
CA GLN A 59 30.49 -40.11 15.26
C GLN A 59 29.57 -39.47 14.22
N GLN A 60 29.47 -40.03 13.01
CA GLN A 60 28.54 -39.53 11.99
C GLN A 60 27.07 -39.63 12.45
N ALA A 61 26.69 -40.72 13.11
CA ALA A 61 25.34 -40.88 13.65
C ALA A 61 25.06 -39.87 14.79
N GLN A 62 26.02 -39.63 15.68
CA GLN A 62 25.91 -38.61 16.73
C GLN A 62 25.88 -37.20 16.16
N GLN A 63 26.65 -36.94 15.11
CA GLN A 63 26.71 -35.63 14.45
C GLN A 63 25.43 -35.35 13.66
N GLU A 64 24.84 -36.38 13.04
CA GLU A 64 23.53 -36.27 12.37
C GLU A 64 22.39 -36.12 13.38
N GLU A 65 22.43 -36.81 14.51
CA GLU A 65 21.45 -36.64 15.59
C GLU A 65 21.58 -35.24 16.24
N LEU A 66 22.80 -34.77 16.48
CA LEU A 66 23.06 -33.41 16.93
C LEU A 66 22.59 -32.37 15.91
N ARG A 67 22.81 -32.63 14.61
CA ARG A 67 22.32 -31.78 13.52
C ARG A 67 20.80 -31.75 13.49
N ARG A 68 20.13 -32.91 13.64
CA ARG A 68 18.66 -33.00 13.75
C ARG A 68 18.14 -32.28 14.99
N GLN A 69 18.81 -32.41 16.14
CA GLN A 69 18.41 -31.71 17.36
C GLN A 69 18.59 -30.20 17.24
N MET A 70 19.67 -29.74 16.61
CA MET A 70 19.88 -28.34 16.26
C MET A 70 18.78 -27.87 15.30
N GLU A 71 18.56 -28.55 14.17
CA GLU A 71 17.51 -28.23 13.21
C GLU A 71 16.10 -28.22 13.84
N SER A 72 15.82 -29.12 14.79
CA SER A 72 14.55 -29.16 15.52
C SER A 72 14.38 -27.98 16.49
N ARG A 73 15.46 -27.44 17.05
CA ARG A 73 15.44 -26.20 17.85
C ARG A 73 15.26 -24.95 17.01
N TYR A 74 15.60 -24.98 15.72
CA TYR A 74 15.51 -23.84 14.79
C TYR A 74 14.25 -23.84 13.92
N LYS A 75 13.43 -24.91 13.93
CA LYS A 75 12.08 -24.89 13.36
C LYS A 75 11.16 -24.12 14.30
N ALA A 76 10.56 -23.05 13.80
CA ALA A 76 9.54 -22.33 14.54
C ALA A 76 8.43 -23.31 14.96
N PRO A 77 7.88 -23.21 16.17
CA PRO A 77 6.71 -23.97 16.57
C PRO A 77 5.58 -23.81 15.53
N PRO A 78 4.75 -24.83 15.25
CA PRO A 78 3.69 -24.74 14.25
C PRO A 78 2.70 -23.58 14.49
N GLU A 79 2.54 -23.12 15.73
CA GLU A 79 1.76 -21.93 16.08
C GLU A 79 2.39 -20.61 15.57
N MET A 80 3.72 -20.52 15.59
CA MET A 80 4.47 -19.37 15.09
C MET A 80 4.42 -19.28 13.57
N ASP A 81 4.50 -20.42 12.89
CA ASP A 81 4.29 -20.49 11.43
C ASP A 81 2.87 -20.04 11.06
N GLN A 82 1.86 -20.42 11.85
CA GLN A 82 0.49 -20.00 11.64
C GLN A 82 0.32 -18.47 11.81
N LYS A 83 0.86 -17.89 12.90
CA LYS A 83 0.83 -16.43 13.13
C LYS A 83 1.53 -15.67 12.01
N ARG A 84 2.68 -16.18 11.55
CA ARG A 84 3.42 -15.62 10.42
C ARG A 84 2.61 -15.65 9.12
N ILE A 85 1.96 -16.77 8.80
CA ILE A 85 1.07 -16.88 7.62
C ILE A 85 -0.06 -15.85 7.69
N VAL A 86 -0.69 -15.70 8.86
CA VAL A 86 -1.75 -14.71 9.09
C VAL A 86 -1.23 -13.29 8.90
N LEU A 87 -0.04 -12.97 9.42
CA LEU A 87 0.60 -11.67 9.25
C LEU A 87 0.87 -11.37 7.77
N LEU A 88 1.48 -12.31 7.02
CA LEU A 88 1.75 -12.13 5.60
C LEU A 88 0.47 -11.94 4.78
N SER A 89 -0.59 -12.68 5.10
CA SER A 89 -1.91 -12.47 4.51
C SER A 89 -2.45 -11.06 4.82
N LEU A 90 -2.32 -10.58 6.06
CA LEU A 90 -2.77 -9.26 6.46
C LEU A 90 -1.99 -8.14 5.75
N ILE A 91 -0.67 -8.28 5.63
CA ILE A 91 0.19 -7.36 4.88
C ILE A 91 -0.28 -7.28 3.43
N THR A 92 -0.46 -8.43 2.79
CA THR A 92 -0.88 -8.52 1.38
C THR A 92 -2.25 -7.85 1.17
N GLN A 93 -3.24 -8.19 1.98
CA GLN A 93 -4.59 -7.63 1.87
C GLN A 93 -4.61 -6.11 2.12
N THR A 94 -3.85 -5.63 3.10
CA THR A 94 -3.78 -4.19 3.40
C THR A 94 -3.08 -3.42 2.28
N SER A 95 -1.99 -3.97 1.76
CA SER A 95 -1.26 -3.40 0.62
C SER A 95 -2.12 -3.32 -0.64
N GLN A 96 -2.90 -4.36 -0.93
CA GLN A 96 -3.84 -4.37 -2.05
C GLN A 96 -4.94 -3.32 -1.89
N ARG A 97 -5.51 -3.18 -0.69
CA ARG A 97 -6.54 -2.17 -0.41
C ARG A 97 -6.02 -0.75 -0.56
N LEU A 98 -4.83 -0.47 -0.03
CA LEU A 98 -4.18 0.82 -0.18
C LEU A 98 -3.79 1.11 -1.64
N SER A 99 -3.33 0.11 -2.38
CA SER A 99 -3.04 0.24 -3.81
C SER A 99 -4.31 0.57 -4.60
N ALA A 100 -5.42 -0.12 -4.33
CA ALA A 100 -6.71 0.18 -4.95
C ALA A 100 -7.19 1.60 -4.61
N LEU A 101 -6.96 2.06 -3.37
CA LEU A 101 -7.29 3.43 -2.95
C LEU A 101 -6.48 4.48 -3.74
N ARG A 102 -5.18 4.24 -3.91
CA ARG A 102 -4.29 5.09 -4.71
C ARG A 102 -4.71 5.11 -6.18
N ASP A 103 -4.92 3.93 -6.76
CA ASP A 103 -5.22 3.77 -8.19
C ASP A 103 -6.60 4.32 -8.56
N ALA A 104 -7.55 4.30 -7.62
CA ALA A 104 -8.86 4.93 -7.81
C ALA A 104 -8.78 6.47 -7.91
N GLY A 105 -7.65 7.09 -7.55
CA GLY A 105 -7.45 8.54 -7.64
C GLY A 105 -8.37 9.37 -6.72
N ILE A 106 -9.03 8.72 -5.76
CA ILE A 106 -10.02 9.34 -4.86
C ILE A 106 -9.31 10.24 -3.82
N VAL A 107 -8.05 9.93 -3.47
CA VAL A 107 -7.26 10.67 -2.48
C VAL A 107 -6.61 11.89 -3.12
N THR A 108 -7.24 13.05 -2.96
CA THR A 108 -6.77 14.31 -3.56
C THR A 108 -5.77 15.07 -2.69
N ASN A 109 -5.78 14.87 -1.37
CA ASN A 109 -4.83 15.52 -0.45
C ASN A 109 -3.42 14.92 -0.57
N ALA A 110 -2.40 15.79 -0.63
CA ALA A 110 -1.00 15.40 -0.81
C ALA A 110 -0.42 14.61 0.38
N GLU A 111 -0.74 14.99 1.62
CA GLU A 111 -0.29 14.30 2.84
C GLU A 111 -0.91 12.91 2.94
N GLN A 112 -2.20 12.80 2.60
CA GLN A 112 -2.90 11.50 2.57
C GLN A 112 -2.34 10.59 1.47
N ARG A 113 -1.99 11.14 0.31
CA ARG A 113 -1.31 10.40 -0.76
C ARG A 113 0.06 9.90 -0.30
N GLN A 114 0.87 10.77 0.32
CA GLN A 114 2.17 10.40 0.85
C GLN A 114 2.06 9.32 1.92
N PHE A 115 1.06 9.39 2.81
CA PHE A 115 0.79 8.33 3.78
C PHE A 115 0.48 7.00 3.09
N VAL A 116 -0.42 6.99 2.09
CA VAL A 116 -0.80 5.79 1.36
C VAL A 116 0.41 5.16 0.65
N ASP A 117 1.21 5.97 -0.05
CA ASP A 117 2.39 5.51 -0.77
C ASP A 117 3.46 4.95 0.19
N SER A 118 3.76 5.68 1.27
CA SER A 118 4.73 5.25 2.29
C SER A 118 4.27 3.97 2.99
N SER A 119 2.97 3.84 3.25
CA SER A 119 2.40 2.64 3.88
C SER A 119 2.47 1.42 2.96
N ILE A 120 2.23 1.58 1.66
CA ILE A 120 2.38 0.49 0.67
C ILE A 120 3.85 0.04 0.61
N GLU A 121 4.79 0.97 0.56
CA GLU A 121 6.23 0.66 0.52
C GLU A 121 6.68 -0.05 1.81
N TRP A 122 6.26 0.45 2.96
CA TRP A 122 6.55 -0.16 4.25
C TRP A 122 5.96 -1.58 4.37
N LEU A 123 4.71 -1.79 3.93
CA LEU A 123 4.06 -3.11 3.92
C LEU A 123 4.80 -4.10 3.01
N ARG A 124 5.27 -3.67 1.84
CA ARG A 124 6.11 -4.51 0.95
C ARG A 124 7.46 -4.86 1.59
N GLY A 125 8.07 -3.91 2.28
CA GLY A 125 9.28 -4.17 3.07
C GLY A 125 9.03 -5.19 4.20
N GLY A 126 7.89 -5.06 4.88
CA GLY A 126 7.43 -6.01 5.89
C GLY A 126 7.21 -7.42 5.35
N GLU A 127 6.60 -7.56 4.17
CA GLU A 127 6.40 -8.85 3.52
C GLU A 127 7.73 -9.60 3.35
N ALA A 128 8.75 -8.92 2.83
CA ALA A 128 10.10 -9.47 2.68
C ALA A 128 10.74 -9.80 4.04
N TYR A 129 10.62 -8.91 5.02
CA TYR A 129 11.24 -9.07 6.35
C TYR A 129 10.69 -10.25 7.15
N PHE A 130 9.39 -10.55 7.00
CA PHE A 130 8.69 -11.65 7.67
C PHE A 130 8.68 -12.95 6.85
N THR A 131 9.52 -13.06 5.82
CA THR A 131 9.78 -14.35 5.15
C THR A 131 10.69 -15.30 5.95
N GLU A 132 11.34 -14.81 6.98
CA GLU A 132 12.20 -15.58 7.90
C GLU A 132 11.50 -15.83 9.25
N ASN A 133 12.05 -16.73 10.07
CA ASN A 133 11.55 -16.97 11.42
C ASN A 133 11.82 -15.75 12.31
N ARG A 134 10.78 -15.24 12.98
CA ARG A 134 10.82 -14.07 13.88
C ARG A 134 10.19 -14.42 15.22
N SER A 135 10.44 -13.58 16.23
CA SER A 135 9.86 -13.75 17.57
C SER A 135 8.37 -13.42 17.59
N ASP A 136 7.64 -13.99 18.56
CA ASP A 136 6.18 -13.80 18.68
C ASP A 136 5.82 -12.34 18.97
N GLU A 137 6.63 -11.68 19.80
CA GLU A 137 6.47 -10.26 20.14
C GLU A 137 6.64 -9.35 18.91
N GLU A 138 7.58 -9.65 18.00
CA GLU A 138 7.73 -8.91 16.75
C GLU A 138 6.52 -9.08 15.83
N LEU A 139 5.95 -10.28 15.76
CA LEU A 139 4.76 -10.56 14.95
C LEU A 139 3.56 -9.77 15.48
N ASP A 140 3.32 -9.79 16.79
CA ASP A 140 2.19 -9.11 17.42
C ASP A 140 2.29 -7.58 17.30
N GLN A 141 3.49 -7.01 17.45
CA GLN A 141 3.73 -5.58 17.22
C GLN A 141 3.39 -5.16 15.79
N MET A 142 3.78 -5.98 14.81
CA MET A 142 3.51 -5.70 13.41
C MET A 142 2.04 -5.81 13.05
N VAL A 143 1.32 -6.78 13.60
CA VAL A 143 -0.15 -6.84 13.47
C VAL A 143 -0.77 -5.54 13.99
N GLY A 144 -0.27 -5.02 15.12
CA GLY A 144 -0.69 -3.74 15.68
C GLY A 144 -0.49 -2.56 14.70
N TYR A 145 0.69 -2.45 14.10
CA TYR A 145 0.98 -1.39 13.13
C TYR A 145 0.15 -1.50 11.86
N ILE A 146 -0.05 -2.71 11.33
CA ILE A 146 -0.88 -2.92 10.13
C ILE A 146 -2.33 -2.55 10.42
N ARG A 147 -2.83 -2.82 11.63
CA ARG A 147 -4.17 -2.41 12.05
C ARG A 147 -4.31 -0.89 12.06
N GLN A 148 -3.34 -0.16 12.62
CA GLN A 148 -3.34 1.30 12.61
C GLN A 148 -3.32 1.86 11.18
N ILE A 149 -2.51 1.27 10.29
CA ILE A 149 -2.47 1.63 8.88
C ILE A 149 -3.84 1.40 8.21
N ALA A 150 -4.48 0.27 8.50
CA ALA A 150 -5.79 -0.06 7.94
C ALA A 150 -6.89 0.89 8.46
N GLU A 151 -6.90 1.22 9.75
CA GLU A 151 -7.83 2.17 10.36
C GLU A 151 -7.67 3.57 9.78
N TYR A 152 -6.43 4.06 9.67
CA TYR A 152 -6.18 5.36 9.06
C TYR A 152 -6.52 5.37 7.56
N GLY A 153 -6.22 4.29 6.83
CA GLY A 153 -6.61 4.14 5.43
C GLY A 153 -8.13 4.20 5.22
N GLN A 154 -8.92 3.61 6.14
CA GLN A 154 -10.38 3.73 6.13
C GLN A 154 -10.85 5.16 6.37
N GLU A 155 -10.22 5.88 7.30
CA GLU A 155 -10.54 7.28 7.57
C GLU A 155 -10.24 8.18 6.37
N VAL A 156 -9.12 7.96 5.68
CA VAL A 156 -8.79 8.64 4.42
C VAL A 156 -9.88 8.42 3.36
N VAL A 157 -10.37 7.19 3.19
CA VAL A 157 -11.47 6.87 2.27
C VAL A 157 -12.75 7.62 2.67
N ARG A 158 -13.09 7.61 3.96
CA ARG A 158 -14.29 8.26 4.48
C ARG A 158 -14.27 9.75 4.20
N GLN A 159 -13.15 10.41 4.52
CA GLN A 159 -12.94 11.83 4.27
C GLN A 159 -12.97 12.17 2.78
N ALA A 160 -12.30 11.36 1.95
CA ALA A 160 -12.28 11.59 0.51
C ALA A 160 -13.67 11.43 -0.13
N ARG A 161 -14.51 10.49 0.35
CA ARG A 161 -15.92 10.38 -0.07
C ARG A 161 -16.73 11.61 0.32
N THR A 162 -16.55 12.14 1.54
CA THR A 162 -17.26 13.34 1.97
C THR A 162 -16.87 14.55 1.11
N VAL A 163 -15.59 14.68 0.76
CA VAL A 163 -15.10 15.72 -0.14
C VAL A 163 -15.67 15.56 -1.55
N ALA A 164 -15.73 14.33 -2.08
CA ALA A 164 -16.30 14.06 -3.40
C ALA A 164 -17.81 14.35 -3.48
N GLU A 165 -18.58 13.99 -2.45
CA GLU A 165 -20.01 14.31 -2.34
C GLU A 165 -20.25 15.83 -2.29
N ASN A 166 -19.46 16.55 -1.50
CA ASN A 166 -19.51 18.01 -1.43
C ASN A 166 -19.05 18.68 -2.74
N ALA A 167 -18.04 18.12 -3.42
CA ALA A 167 -17.57 18.61 -4.71
C ALA A 167 -18.62 18.44 -5.81
N GLY A 168 -19.34 17.32 -5.84
CA GLY A 168 -20.44 17.08 -6.78
C GLY A 168 -21.60 18.07 -6.61
N GLN A 169 -21.97 18.40 -5.36
CA GLN A 169 -22.96 19.45 -5.09
C GLN A 169 -22.47 20.85 -5.48
N THR A 170 -21.21 21.16 -5.20
CA THR A 170 -20.61 22.46 -5.55
C THR A 170 -20.51 22.66 -7.06
N GLN A 171 -20.14 21.62 -7.80
CA GLN A 171 -20.04 21.65 -9.27
C GLN A 171 -21.42 21.80 -9.93
N SER A 172 -22.46 21.16 -9.38
CA SER A 172 -23.85 21.33 -9.83
C SER A 172 -24.34 22.78 -9.64
N ASN A 173 -24.06 23.38 -8.48
CA ASN A 173 -24.46 24.76 -8.17
C ASN A 173 -23.69 25.78 -9.02
N ILE A 174 -22.37 25.60 -9.20
CA ILE A 174 -21.54 26.45 -10.05
C ILE A 174 -22.03 26.42 -11.50
N GLY A 175 -22.37 25.24 -12.05
CA GLY A 175 -22.92 25.11 -13.40
C GLY A 175 -24.20 25.94 -13.61
N GLU A 176 -25.09 25.96 -12.62
CA GLU A 176 -26.30 26.79 -12.66
C GLU A 176 -25.98 28.29 -12.68
N ILE A 177 -24.99 28.73 -11.88
CA ILE A 177 -24.56 30.14 -11.86
C ILE A 177 -23.96 30.54 -13.22
N PHE A 178 -23.08 29.72 -13.81
CA PHE A 178 -22.53 29.99 -15.15
C PHE A 178 -23.65 30.10 -16.21
N HIS A 179 -24.64 29.21 -16.18
CA HIS A 179 -25.77 29.29 -17.10
C HIS A 179 -26.59 30.57 -16.93
N ARG A 180 -26.86 31.00 -15.69
CA ARG A 180 -27.56 32.27 -15.43
C ARG A 180 -26.76 33.48 -15.93
N THR A 181 -25.46 33.50 -15.66
CA THR A 181 -24.55 34.57 -16.12
C THR A 181 -24.48 34.63 -17.65
N GLU A 182 -24.38 33.48 -18.31
CA GLU A 182 -24.38 33.38 -19.79
C GLU A 182 -25.67 33.95 -20.39
N ARG A 183 -26.83 33.60 -19.81
CA ARG A 183 -28.13 34.13 -20.27
C ARG A 183 -28.21 35.64 -20.13
N LEU A 184 -27.72 36.20 -19.03
CA LEU A 184 -27.69 37.65 -18.82
C LEU A 184 -26.76 38.35 -19.82
N LEU A 185 -25.58 37.79 -20.10
CA LEU A 185 -24.67 38.34 -21.12
C LEU A 185 -25.30 38.38 -22.51
N LEU A 186 -26.15 37.40 -22.86
CA LEU A 186 -26.85 37.36 -24.14
C LEU A 186 -27.94 38.43 -24.29
N VAL A 187 -28.36 39.08 -23.20
CA VAL A 187 -29.36 40.17 -23.26
C VAL A 187 -28.76 41.48 -23.75
N PHE A 188 -27.47 41.70 -23.52
CA PHE A 188 -26.82 42.99 -23.77
C PHE A 188 -26.87 43.45 -25.25
N PRO A 189 -26.69 42.58 -26.25
CA PRO A 189 -26.85 42.95 -27.65
C PRO A 189 -28.26 43.43 -28.00
N ASP A 190 -29.29 42.79 -27.42
CA ASP A 190 -30.70 43.19 -27.61
C ASP A 190 -30.94 44.60 -27.03
N VAL A 191 -30.33 44.91 -25.87
CA VAL A 191 -30.38 46.23 -25.24
C VAL A 191 -29.70 47.29 -26.10
N LEU A 192 -28.51 47.02 -26.63
CA LEU A 192 -27.80 47.93 -27.54
C LEU A 192 -28.60 48.18 -28.83
N ALA A 193 -29.25 47.16 -29.38
CA ALA A 193 -30.08 47.29 -30.56
C ALA A 193 -31.31 48.19 -30.30
N ILE A 194 -31.94 48.07 -29.13
CA ILE A 194 -33.03 48.95 -28.71
C ILE A 194 -32.55 50.40 -28.60
N LEU A 195 -31.45 50.65 -27.88
CA LEU A 195 -30.91 52.01 -27.71
C LEU A 195 -30.61 52.66 -29.07
N THR A 196 -30.00 51.90 -29.99
CA THR A 196 -29.67 52.37 -31.34
C THR A 196 -30.93 52.67 -32.15
N ARG A 197 -31.94 51.78 -32.10
CA ARG A 197 -33.21 51.96 -32.81
C ARG A 197 -33.97 53.20 -32.34
N GLU A 198 -33.92 53.48 -31.04
CA GLU A 198 -34.60 54.63 -30.42
C GLU A 198 -33.79 55.94 -30.53
N GLY A 199 -32.67 55.92 -31.28
CA GLY A 199 -31.81 57.08 -31.53
C GLY A 199 -31.02 57.54 -30.31
N ILE A 200 -30.85 56.68 -29.30
CA ILE A 200 -30.10 57.01 -28.10
C ILE A 200 -28.61 56.75 -28.38
N THR A 201 -27.80 57.80 -28.25
CA THR A 201 -26.35 57.69 -28.49
C THR A 201 -25.71 56.92 -27.34
N VAL A 202 -25.06 55.81 -27.66
CA VAL A 202 -24.32 54.96 -26.72
C VAL A 202 -22.83 55.19 -26.94
N ASP A 203 -22.03 55.10 -25.88
CA ASP A 203 -20.56 55.12 -26.00
C ASP A 203 -20.09 53.98 -26.92
N PRO A 204 -19.30 54.28 -27.97
CA PRO A 204 -18.71 53.25 -28.84
C PRO A 204 -17.91 52.19 -28.07
N SER A 205 -17.29 52.54 -26.94
CA SER A 205 -16.50 51.62 -26.11
C SER A 205 -17.34 50.49 -25.52
N LEU A 206 -18.63 50.72 -25.30
CA LEU A 206 -19.53 49.79 -24.61
C LEU A 206 -19.64 48.44 -25.33
N SER A 207 -19.60 48.46 -26.66
CA SER A 207 -19.58 47.25 -27.48
C SER A 207 -18.28 46.46 -27.34
N GLY A 208 -17.15 47.18 -27.23
CA GLY A 208 -15.82 46.61 -26.99
C GLY A 208 -15.73 45.98 -25.60
N ASP A 209 -16.18 46.72 -24.58
CA ASP A 209 -16.20 46.27 -23.18
C ASP A 209 -17.05 45.00 -23.01
N TYR A 210 -18.21 44.96 -23.67
CA TYR A 210 -19.03 43.75 -23.72
C TYR A 210 -18.32 42.57 -24.39
N SER A 211 -17.69 42.79 -25.54
CA SER A 211 -16.98 41.72 -26.26
C SER A 211 -15.82 41.14 -25.43
N ALA A 212 -15.07 42.00 -24.73
CA ALA A 212 -14.00 41.60 -23.83
C ALA A 212 -14.56 40.79 -22.64
N LEU A 213 -15.69 41.23 -22.06
CA LEU A 213 -16.35 40.53 -20.97
C LEU A 213 -16.85 39.14 -21.37
N VAL A 214 -17.42 38.99 -22.57
CA VAL A 214 -17.86 37.70 -23.10
C VAL A 214 -16.67 36.75 -23.31
N GLN A 215 -15.57 37.24 -23.87
CA GLN A 215 -14.34 36.44 -24.03
C GLN A 215 -13.76 36.02 -22.67
N TYR A 216 -13.75 36.93 -21.70
CA TYR A 216 -13.30 36.65 -20.35
C TYR A 216 -14.17 35.60 -19.67
N PHE A 217 -15.50 35.72 -19.79
CA PHE A 217 -16.45 34.72 -19.29
C PHE A 217 -16.21 33.33 -19.89
N GLN A 218 -16.00 33.21 -21.21
CA GLN A 218 -15.71 31.91 -21.84
C GLN A 218 -14.39 31.31 -21.35
N THR A 219 -13.38 32.15 -21.13
CA THR A 219 -12.09 31.74 -20.57
C THR A 219 -12.27 31.17 -19.17
N ILE A 220 -13.01 31.87 -18.31
CA ILE A 220 -13.29 31.42 -16.94
C ILE A 220 -14.13 30.15 -16.93
N LYS A 221 -15.16 30.04 -17.79
CA LYS A 221 -16.00 28.84 -17.91
C LYS A 221 -15.16 27.61 -18.23
N THR A 222 -14.21 27.75 -19.16
CA THR A 222 -13.29 26.68 -19.54
C THR A 222 -12.30 26.35 -18.41
N ALA A 223 -11.72 27.38 -17.78
CA ALA A 223 -10.79 27.19 -16.67
C ALA A 223 -11.45 26.51 -15.46
N CYS A 224 -12.66 26.96 -15.09
CA CYS A 224 -13.47 26.40 -14.01
C CYS A 224 -13.84 24.93 -14.25
N ALA A 225 -14.14 24.55 -15.51
CA ALA A 225 -14.40 23.15 -15.86
C ALA A 225 -13.18 22.25 -15.64
N SER A 226 -11.96 22.79 -15.80
CA SER A 226 -10.70 22.07 -15.58
C SER A 226 -10.19 22.13 -14.13
N ASN A 227 -10.51 23.20 -13.40
CA ASN A 227 -10.04 23.45 -12.04
C ASN A 227 -11.10 24.25 -11.25
N ALA A 228 -11.67 23.62 -10.23
CA ALA A 228 -12.71 24.24 -9.40
C ALA A 228 -12.26 25.53 -8.68
N ALA A 229 -10.97 25.69 -8.39
CA ALA A 229 -10.45 26.91 -7.76
C ALA A 229 -10.54 28.14 -8.69
N SER A 230 -10.56 27.93 -10.00
CA SER A 230 -10.68 29.00 -11.00
C SER A 230 -12.10 29.55 -11.14
N CYS A 231 -13.10 28.90 -10.53
CA CYS A 231 -14.49 29.34 -10.58
C CYS A 231 -14.74 30.65 -9.81
N ASN A 232 -13.86 31.02 -8.87
CA ASN A 232 -13.97 32.28 -8.11
C ASN A 232 -13.79 33.52 -9.01
N ALA A 233 -13.16 33.39 -10.18
CA ALA A 233 -13.02 34.49 -11.13
C ALA A 233 -14.35 34.91 -11.78
N LEU A 234 -15.45 34.18 -11.53
CA LEU A 234 -16.78 34.56 -11.97
C LEU A 234 -17.27 35.87 -11.35
N ASP A 235 -16.80 36.22 -10.15
CA ASP A 235 -17.15 37.50 -9.48
C ASP A 235 -16.69 38.71 -10.28
N ASP A 236 -15.54 38.61 -10.96
CA ASP A 236 -15.03 39.66 -11.84
C ASP A 236 -15.95 39.86 -13.05
N VAL A 237 -16.52 38.76 -13.60
CA VAL A 237 -17.48 38.85 -14.71
C VAL A 237 -18.75 39.54 -14.25
N LEU A 238 -19.27 39.18 -13.08
CA LEU A 238 -20.48 39.81 -12.51
C LEU A 238 -20.25 41.31 -12.26
N THR A 239 -19.05 41.69 -11.80
CA THR A 239 -18.65 43.08 -11.62
C THR A 239 -18.60 43.82 -12.96
N GLY A 240 -18.00 43.21 -14.00
CA GLY A 240 -18.01 43.76 -15.36
C GLY A 240 -19.42 43.97 -15.91
N MET A 241 -20.34 43.04 -15.64
CA MET A 241 -21.75 43.17 -16.04
C MET A 241 -22.46 44.31 -15.32
N GLN A 242 -22.18 44.51 -14.02
CA GLN A 242 -22.73 45.64 -13.27
C GLN A 242 -22.27 46.98 -13.84
N HIS A 243 -21.01 47.09 -14.27
CA HIS A 243 -20.51 48.28 -14.96
C HIS A 243 -21.26 48.54 -16.27
N LEU A 244 -21.45 47.51 -17.10
CA LEU A 244 -22.23 47.64 -18.34
C LEU A 244 -23.67 48.07 -18.07
N GLN A 245 -24.31 47.50 -17.05
CA GLN A 245 -25.65 47.90 -16.62
C GLN A 245 -25.70 49.37 -16.19
N ALA A 246 -24.74 49.82 -15.38
CA ALA A 246 -24.67 51.20 -14.92
C ALA A 246 -24.50 52.19 -16.09
N SER A 247 -23.67 51.85 -17.08
CA SER A 247 -23.50 52.65 -18.29
C SER A 247 -24.80 52.77 -19.09
N VAL A 248 -25.54 51.66 -19.28
CA VAL A 248 -26.85 51.69 -19.95
C VAL A 248 -27.86 52.54 -19.17
N GLN A 249 -27.92 52.40 -17.84
CA GLN A 249 -28.83 53.18 -17.00
C GLN A 249 -28.51 54.67 -17.05
N SER A 250 -27.24 55.05 -17.07
CA SER A 250 -26.81 56.43 -17.22
C SER A 250 -27.27 57.03 -18.55
N VAL A 251 -27.10 56.30 -19.65
CA VAL A 251 -27.53 56.71 -20.98
C VAL A 251 -29.05 56.89 -21.07
N LEU A 252 -29.82 55.98 -20.45
CA LEU A 252 -31.29 56.09 -20.39
C LEU A 252 -31.75 57.29 -19.56
N ALA A 253 -31.10 57.56 -18.43
CA ALA A 253 -31.42 58.70 -17.57
C ALA A 253 -31.20 60.03 -18.29
N VAL A 254 -30.12 60.14 -19.08
CA VAL A 254 -29.83 61.32 -19.92
C VAL A 254 -30.83 61.44 -21.08
N ALA A 255 -31.21 60.31 -21.70
CA ALA A 255 -32.16 60.32 -22.81
C ALA A 255 -33.58 60.72 -22.38
N GLY A 256 -33.95 60.52 -21.11
CA GLY A 256 -35.25 60.93 -20.57
C GLY A 256 -36.45 60.20 -21.17
N LYS A 257 -36.25 58.96 -21.65
CA LYS A 257 -37.26 58.14 -22.34
C LYS A 257 -37.72 56.94 -21.49
N PRO A 258 -38.70 57.11 -20.58
CA PRO A 258 -39.15 56.03 -19.68
C PRO A 258 -39.76 54.83 -20.42
N GLU A 259 -40.32 55.03 -21.61
CA GLU A 259 -40.84 53.98 -22.48
C GLU A 259 -39.76 53.01 -22.96
N VAL A 260 -38.54 53.52 -23.20
CA VAL A 260 -37.39 52.69 -23.61
C VAL A 260 -36.85 51.89 -22.44
N GLU A 261 -36.85 52.48 -21.24
CA GLU A 261 -36.50 51.78 -20.00
C GLU A 261 -37.46 50.61 -19.71
N ALA A 262 -38.77 50.81 -19.92
CA ALA A 262 -39.78 49.77 -19.77
C ALA A 262 -39.56 48.62 -20.77
N LEU A 263 -39.28 48.94 -22.04
CA LEU A 263 -39.00 47.94 -23.07
C LEU A 263 -37.74 47.13 -22.75
N ILE A 264 -36.67 47.78 -22.29
CA ILE A 264 -35.43 47.10 -21.86
C ILE A 264 -35.70 46.16 -20.69
N LYS A 265 -36.49 46.59 -19.69
CA LYS A 265 -36.88 45.72 -18.56
C LYS A 265 -37.66 44.49 -19.03
N GLU A 266 -38.59 44.65 -19.98
CA GLU A 266 -39.35 43.53 -20.55
C GLU A 266 -38.43 42.52 -21.27
N VAL A 267 -37.48 43.01 -22.07
CA VAL A 267 -36.50 42.15 -22.76
C VAL A 267 -35.62 41.41 -21.76
N VAL A 268 -35.10 42.08 -20.73
CA VAL A 268 -34.33 41.43 -19.66
C VAL A 268 -35.16 40.34 -18.97
N GLN A 269 -36.41 40.61 -18.61
CA GLN A 269 -37.28 39.65 -17.92
C GLN A 269 -37.68 38.46 -18.81
N SER A 270 -37.89 38.68 -20.10
CA SER A 270 -38.26 37.59 -21.04
C SER A 270 -37.08 36.64 -21.32
N ARG A 271 -35.84 37.14 -21.29
CA ARG A 271 -34.63 36.37 -21.63
C ARG A 271 -34.00 35.66 -20.42
N THR A 272 -34.24 36.16 -19.21
CA THR A 272 -33.61 35.66 -17.97
C THR A 272 -34.47 34.68 -17.15
N LYS A 273 -35.74 34.44 -17.52
CA LYS A 273 -36.58 33.34 -16.99
C LYS A 273 -36.17 32.00 -17.58
#